data_AF-A0A1M4L9L7-F1
#
_entry.id   AF-A0A1M4L9L7-F1
#
_cell.length_a   1.000
_cell.length_b   1.000
_cell.length_c   1.000
_cell.angle_alpha   90.00
_cell.angle_beta   90.00
_cell.angle_gamma   90.00
#
_symmetry.space_group_name_H-M   'P 1'
#
loop_
_entity.id
_entity.type
_entity.pdbx_description
1 polymer ?
#
loop_
_entity_poly.entity_id
_entity_poly.type
_entity_poly.pdbx_seq_one_letter_code
_entity_poly.pdbx_strand_id
1 'polypeptide(L)' 'MILPVAAGDAFRLVCGCDKSFATCKAKFANGVNFRGFPHLPGNDAAYAYVNSTNDYDGGVLVP' A
#
# COMPACT_ATOMS: atom_id res chain seq x y z
N MET A 1 33.35 10.34 14.31
CA MET A 1 34.23 9.17 14.09
C MET A 1 33.40 8.13 13.37
N ILE A 2 33.74 7.79 12.12
CA ILE A 2 33.03 6.81 11.29
C ILE A 2 34.02 5.66 11.10
N LEU A 3 33.66 4.44 11.49
CA LEU A 3 34.48 3.25 11.28
C LEU A 3 34.04 2.57 9.98
N PRO A 4 34.97 2.22 9.09
CA PRO A 4 34.64 1.46 7.89
C PRO A 4 34.20 0.04 8.28
N VAL A 5 33.31 -0.54 7.48
CA VAL A 5 33.02 -1.97 7.54
C VAL A 5 34.27 -2.76 7.18
N ALA A 6 34.53 -3.83 7.92
CA ALA A 6 35.64 -4.74 7.72
C ALA A 6 35.16 -6.19 7.50
N ALA A 7 36.06 -7.02 6.95
CA ALA A 7 35.80 -8.45 6.81
C ALA A 7 35.67 -9.09 8.21
N GLY A 8 34.60 -9.86 8.42
CA GLY A 8 34.26 -10.46 9.72
C GLY A 8 33.16 -9.72 10.48
N ASP A 9 32.77 -8.52 10.04
CA ASP A 9 31.64 -7.80 10.64
C ASP A 9 30.32 -8.53 10.36
N ALA A 10 29.57 -8.79 11.42
CA ALA A 10 28.23 -9.35 11.32
C ALA A 10 27.18 -8.22 11.18
N PHE A 11 26.20 -8.44 10.32
CA PHE A 11 25.03 -7.58 10.23
C PHE A 11 23.78 -8.40 9.94
N ARG A 12 22.62 -7.82 10.27
CA ARG A 12 21.31 -8.36 9.96
C ARG A 12 20.65 -7.48 8.92
N LEU A 13 20.20 -8.09 7.83
CA LEU A 13 19.33 -7.42 6.87
C LEU A 13 17.87 -7.73 7.18
N VAL A 14 17.02 -6.74 6.94
CA VAL A 14 15.56 -6.88 7.02
C VAL A 14 15.01 -6.54 5.65
N CYS A 15 14.04 -7.33 5.19
CA CYS A 15 13.38 -7.06 3.92
C CYS A 15 12.72 -5.67 3.95
N GLY A 16 13.08 -4.81 2.98
CA GLY A 16 12.46 -3.50 2.85
C GLY A 16 10.95 -3.57 2.57
N CYS A 17 10.22 -2.57 3.07
CA CYS A 17 8.80 -2.33 2.82
C CYS A 17 8.65 -1.01 2.04
N ASP A 18 8.12 -1.09 0.83
CA ASP A 18 7.81 0.05 -0.05
C ASP A 18 6.55 0.82 0.40
N LYS A 19 5.85 0.29 1.42
CA LYS A 19 4.61 0.82 2.00
C LYS A 19 3.41 0.81 1.04
N SER A 20 3.45 0.01 -0.03
CA SER A 20 2.28 -0.24 -0.86
C SER A 20 1.43 -1.38 -0.29
N PHE A 21 0.10 -1.30 -0.44
CA PHE A 21 -0.79 -2.37 0.03
C PHE A 21 -0.56 -3.68 -0.74
N ALA A 22 -0.32 -3.59 -2.04
CA ALA A 22 -0.03 -4.73 -2.90
C ALA A 22 1.20 -5.51 -2.39
N THR A 23 2.31 -4.84 -2.12
CA THR A 23 3.51 -5.48 -1.56
C THR A 23 3.28 -5.95 -0.13
N CYS A 24 2.56 -5.19 0.70
CA CYS A 24 2.22 -5.61 2.07
C CYS A 24 1.47 -6.95 2.10
N LYS A 25 0.51 -7.13 1.19
CA LYS A 25 -0.27 -8.37 1.05
C LYS A 25 0.57 -9.48 0.41
N ALA A 26 1.22 -9.23 -0.73
CA ALA A 26 1.89 -10.28 -1.50
C ALA A 26 3.21 -10.76 -0.85
N LYS A 27 4.04 -9.83 -0.36
CA LYS A 27 5.37 -10.14 0.18
C LYS A 27 5.33 -10.57 1.65
N PHE A 28 4.43 -9.99 2.43
CA PHE A 28 4.41 -10.17 3.88
C PHE A 28 3.14 -10.84 4.43
N ALA A 29 2.14 -11.12 3.58
CA ALA A 29 0.84 -11.65 4.00
C ALA A 29 0.16 -10.83 5.13
N ASN A 30 0.51 -9.55 5.26
CA ASN A 30 0.12 -8.72 6.41
C ASN A 30 -0.88 -7.61 6.03
N GLY A 31 -1.74 -7.86 5.05
CA GLY A 31 -2.75 -6.90 4.62
C GLY A 31 -3.71 -6.48 5.73
N VAL A 32 -3.99 -7.38 6.68
CA VAL A 32 -4.89 -7.13 7.83
C VAL A 32 -4.39 -6.04 8.79
N ASN A 33 -3.07 -5.83 8.86
CA ASN A 33 -2.47 -4.79 9.69
C ASN A 33 -1.94 -3.62 8.84
N PHE A 34 -2.43 -3.46 7.60
CA PHE A 34 -2.06 -2.32 6.79
C PHE A 34 -2.71 -1.06 7.35
N ARG A 35 -1.89 -0.05 7.67
CA ARG A 35 -2.32 1.18 8.38
C ARG A 35 -2.51 2.38 7.44
N GLY A 36 -2.68 2.11 6.15
CA GLY A 36 -3.03 3.09 5.13
C GLY A 36 -4.47 2.94 4.67
N PHE A 37 -4.83 3.63 3.60
CA PHE A 37 -6.19 3.62 3.04
C PHE A 37 -6.18 3.08 1.60
N PRO A 38 -6.10 1.76 1.40
CA PRO A 38 -5.92 1.17 0.08
C PRO A 38 -7.12 1.36 -0.85
N HIS A 39 -8.33 1.49 -0.28
CA HIS A 39 -9.59 1.58 -1.02
C HIS A 39 -10.22 2.97 -0.95
N LEU A 40 -9.47 3.99 -0.54
CA LEU A 40 -10.01 5.35 -0.44
C LEU A 40 -10.26 5.93 -1.84
N PRO A 41 -11.50 6.24 -2.21
CA PRO A 41 -11.78 6.91 -3.47
C PRO A 41 -11.20 8.33 -3.48
N GLY A 42 -10.80 8.79 -4.67
CA GLY A 42 -10.28 10.15 -4.85
C GLY A 42 -11.38 11.23 -4.77
N ASN A 43 -10.96 12.50 -4.81
CA ASN A 43 -11.87 13.64 -4.75
C ASN A 43 -12.96 13.63 -5.83
N ASP A 44 -12.66 13.11 -7.02
CA ASP A 44 -13.64 13.04 -8.11
C ASP A 44 -14.87 12.21 -7.72
N ALA A 45 -14.66 11.11 -6.98
CA ALA A 45 -15.75 10.31 -6.42
C ALA A 45 -16.51 11.05 -5.31
N ALA A 46 -15.83 11.89 -4.53
CA ALA A 46 -16.45 12.66 -3.46
C ALA A 46 -17.41 13.75 -3.96
N TYR A 47 -17.13 14.33 -5.14
CA TYR A 47 -17.97 15.35 -5.77
C TYR A 47 -18.91 14.78 -6.85
N ALA A 48 -18.92 13.46 -7.06
CA ALA A 48 -19.75 12.83 -8.06
C ALA A 48 -21.25 12.90 -7.70
N TYR A 49 -22.09 12.97 -8.73
CA TYR A 49 -23.55 12.90 -8.62
C TYR A 49 -24.11 11.85 -9.58
N VAL A 50 -25.38 11.48 -9.39
CA VAL A 50 -26.05 10.48 -10.22
C VAL A 50 -26.30 11.02 -11.63
N ASN A 51 -25.89 10.27 -12.65
CA ASN A 51 -26.17 10.56 -14.05
C ASN A 51 -26.59 9.29 -14.80
N SER A 52 -26.95 9.39 -16.08
CA SER A 52 -27.40 8.25 -16.89
C SER A 52 -26.28 7.47 -17.57
N THR A 53 -25.03 7.91 -17.43
CA THR A 53 -23.87 7.39 -18.17
C THR A 53 -23.01 6.45 -17.32
N ASN A 54 -23.01 6.64 -16.00
CA ASN A 54 -22.22 5.84 -15.07
C ASN A 54 -22.96 4.57 -14.60
N ASP A 55 -22.19 3.57 -14.18
CA ASP A 55 -22.70 2.34 -13.59
C ASP A 55 -22.94 2.51 -12.08
N TYR A 56 -24.14 2.13 -11.63
CA TYR A 56 -24.58 2.20 -10.23
C TYR A 56 -25.08 0.83 -9.74
N ASP A 57 -24.27 -0.20 -9.95
CA ASP A 57 -24.57 -1.60 -9.64
C ASP A 57 -24.16 -2.05 -8.23
N GLY A 58 -23.48 -1.17 -7.47
CA GLY A 58 -22.95 -1.46 -6.14
C GLY A 58 -21.60 -2.18 -6.14
N GLY A 59 -20.90 -2.25 -7.29
CA GLY A 59 -19.57 -2.82 -7.43
C GLY A 59 -18.47 -2.03 -6.69
N VAL A 60 -17.28 -2.63 -6.66
CA VAL A 60 -16.10 -2.03 -6.01
C VAL A 60 -15.60 -0.84 -6.83
N LEU A 61 -15.49 0.33 -6.19
CA LEU A 61 -15.00 1.55 -6.84
C LEU A 61 -13.46 1.64 -6.85
N VAL A 62 -12.80 1.24 -5.76
CA VAL A 62 -11.33 1.18 -5.64
C VAL A 62 -10.93 -0.18 -5.05
N PRO A 63 -10.32 -1.08 -5.83
CA PRO A 63 -10.01 -2.44 -5.41
C PRO A 63 -8.77 -2.57 -4.50
#